data_AF-A0A4S0IF22-F1
#
_entry.id   AF-A0A4S0IF22-F1
#
_cell.length_a   1.000
_cell.length_b   1.000
_cell.length_c   1.000
_cell.angle_alpha   90.00
_cell.angle_beta   90.00
_cell.angle_gamma   90.00
#
_symmetry.space_group_name_H-M   'P 1'
#
loop_
_entity.id
_entity.type
_entity.pdbx_description
1 polymer ?
#
loop_
_entity_poly.entity_id
_entity_poly.type
_entity_poly.pdbx_seq_one_letter_code
_entity_poly.pdbx_strand_id
1 'polypeptide(L)'
;MVSFTGSTRAGIQVAIDAAATVKRVHQELGGKSANILLPGNHLGRSVPAGVIRAFRNSGQSCQAPTRMLVHENQLDECLELAKSTVAAMVVGDPRADRTTHGPLVNK
;
A
#
# COMPACT_ATOMS: atom_id res chain seq x y z
N MET A 1 27.59 8.69 6.12
CA MET A 1 26.42 7.78 6.08
C MET A 1 25.40 8.36 5.12
N VAL A 2 24.64 7.53 4.42
CA VAL A 2 23.51 7.93 3.57
C VAL A 2 22.26 7.16 4.03
N SER A 3 21.15 7.86 4.20
CA SER A 3 19.83 7.27 4.45
C SER A 3 18.92 7.63 3.28
N PHE A 4 18.30 6.63 2.66
CA PHE A 4 17.49 6.82 1.46
C PHE A 4 16.16 6.08 1.57
N THR A 5 15.07 6.76 1.22
CA THR A 5 13.75 6.16 1.07
C THR A 5 13.23 6.47 -0.33
N GLY A 6 12.85 5.45 -1.09
CA GLY A 6 12.38 5.64 -2.46
C GLY A 6 12.34 4.37 -3.30
N SER A 7 12.49 4.53 -4.62
CA SER A 7 12.45 3.39 -5.53
C SER A 7 13.65 2.45 -5.33
N THR A 8 13.43 1.14 -5.51
CA THR A 8 14.51 0.14 -5.46
C THR A 8 15.63 0.45 -6.46
N ARG A 9 15.28 0.93 -7.65
CA ARG A 9 16.24 1.35 -8.68
C ARG A 9 17.17 2.46 -8.20
N ALA A 10 16.62 3.50 -7.58
CA ALA A 10 17.42 4.60 -7.04
C ALA A 10 18.25 4.14 -5.82
N GLY A 11 17.70 3.30 -4.95
CA GLY A 11 18.42 2.74 -3.82
C GLY A 11 19.65 1.92 -4.22
N ILE A 12 19.53 1.14 -5.30
CA ILE A 12 20.66 0.41 -5.91
C ILE A 12 21.76 1.41 -6.34
N GLN A 13 21.39 2.50 -7.03
CA GLN A 13 22.36 3.51 -7.45
C GLN A 13 23.06 4.17 -6.26
N VAL A 14 22.30 4.53 -5.22
CA VAL A 14 22.85 5.08 -3.97
C VAL A 14 23.88 4.14 -3.33
N ALA A 15 23.61 2.82 -3.33
CA ALA A 15 24.55 1.84 -2.79
C ALA A 15 25.85 1.75 -3.60
N ILE A 16 25.75 1.76 -4.93
CA ILE A 16 26.90 1.73 -5.84
C ILE A 16 27.79 2.96 -5.61
N ASP A 17 27.20 4.16 -5.60
CA ASP A 17 27.94 5.41 -5.48
C ASP A 17 28.57 5.59 -4.09
N ALA A 18 27.98 4.98 -3.06
CA ALA A 18 28.51 5.00 -1.70
C ALA A 18 29.73 4.09 -1.49
N ALA A 19 29.94 3.09 -2.36
CA ALA A 19 30.88 1.98 -2.14
C ALA A 19 32.35 2.44 -2.07
N ALA A 20 32.79 3.30 -2.99
CA ALA A 20 34.19 3.73 -3.10
C ALA A 20 34.69 4.47 -1.85
N THR A 21 33.79 5.03 -1.05
CA THR A 21 34.13 5.77 0.18
C THR A 21 33.66 5.05 1.45
N VAL A 22 33.22 3.80 1.32
CA VAL A 22 32.77 2.93 2.43
C VAL A 22 31.74 3.63 3.32
N LYS A 23 30.85 4.43 2.73
CA LYS A 23 29.78 5.09 3.48
C LYS A 23 28.77 4.04 3.92
N ARG A 24 28.41 4.04 5.20
CA ARG A 24 27.23 3.30 5.69
C ARG A 24 25.98 3.76 4.92
N VAL A 25 25.19 2.82 4.42
CA VAL A 25 23.94 3.07 3.68
C VAL A 25 22.75 2.42 4.40
N HIS A 26 21.66 3.17 4.61
CA HIS A 26 20.38 2.69 5.12
C HIS A 26 19.29 2.94 4.05
N GLN A 27 18.44 1.95 3.76
CA GLN A 27 17.51 2.01 2.63
C GLN A 27 16.13 1.46 2.99
N GLU A 28 15.10 2.28 2.73
CA GLU A 28 13.69 1.90 2.79
C GLU A 28 13.10 1.96 1.38
N LEU A 29 12.87 0.80 0.76
CA LEU A 29 12.61 0.69 -0.68
C LEU A 29 11.16 0.30 -1.00
N GLY A 30 10.94 -0.15 -2.25
CA GLY A 30 9.63 -0.63 -2.67
C GLY A 30 9.21 -1.94 -2.00
N GLY A 31 7.90 -2.15 -1.89
CA GLY A 31 7.30 -3.37 -1.34
C GLY A 31 6.13 -3.88 -2.17
N LYS A 32 5.72 -5.13 -1.90
CA LYS A 32 4.50 -5.75 -2.45
C LYS A 32 3.78 -6.53 -1.36
N SER A 33 3.46 -5.84 -0.27
CA SER A 33 3.00 -6.43 1.00
C SER A 33 1.77 -7.32 0.82
N ALA A 34 1.83 -8.52 1.42
CA ALA A 34 0.71 -9.44 1.50
C ALA A 34 -0.16 -9.10 2.72
N ASN A 35 -1.47 -9.19 2.55
CA ASN A 35 -2.48 -9.13 3.59
C ASN A 35 -3.25 -10.45 3.56
N ILE A 36 -2.92 -11.34 4.49
CA ILE A 36 -3.36 -12.74 4.47
C ILE A 36 -4.48 -12.91 5.50
N LEU A 37 -5.68 -13.24 5.02
CA LEU A 37 -6.84 -13.52 5.86
C LEU A 37 -7.02 -15.04 5.92
N LEU A 38 -6.75 -15.62 7.09
CA LEU A 38 -6.87 -17.06 7.30
C LEU A 38 -8.34 -17.47 7.56
N PRO A 39 -8.70 -18.74 7.33
CA PRO A 39 -10.00 -19.28 7.74
C PRO A 39 -10.31 -18.99 9.22
N GLY A 40 -11.57 -18.67 9.53
CA GLY A 40 -12.01 -18.25 10.88
C GLY A 40 -11.81 -16.76 11.17
N ASN A 41 -11.18 -16.00 10.27
CA ASN A 41 -11.12 -14.55 10.36
C ASN A 41 -12.51 -13.91 10.11
N HIS A 42 -12.79 -12.81 10.82
CA HIS A 42 -14.01 -12.03 10.63
C HIS A 42 -13.90 -11.12 9.39
N LEU A 43 -14.30 -11.64 8.22
CA LEU A 43 -14.13 -10.95 6.93
C LEU A 43 -14.82 -9.58 6.88
N GLY A 44 -16.03 -9.45 7.43
CA GLY A 44 -16.75 -8.18 7.50
C GLY A 44 -16.02 -7.03 8.20
N ARG A 45 -14.98 -7.34 8.99
CA ARG A 45 -14.10 -6.33 9.63
C ARG A 45 -12.76 -6.23 8.91
N SER A 46 -12.14 -7.36 8.59
CA SER A 46 -10.77 -7.40 8.11
C SER A 46 -10.64 -6.99 6.63
N VAL A 47 -11.64 -7.31 5.80
CA VAL A 47 -11.62 -6.92 4.37
C VAL A 47 -11.72 -5.40 4.23
N PRO A 48 -12.70 -4.69 4.83
CA PRO A 48 -12.75 -3.23 4.75
C PRO A 48 -11.49 -2.55 5.30
N ALA A 49 -10.96 -3.03 6.43
CA ALA A 49 -9.73 -2.49 7.01
C ALA A 49 -8.53 -2.65 6.07
N GLY A 50 -8.40 -3.82 5.42
CA GLY A 50 -7.36 -4.09 4.44
C GLY A 50 -7.45 -3.19 3.21
N VAL A 51 -8.67 -3.01 2.68
CA VAL A 51 -8.94 -2.11 1.54
C VAL A 51 -8.61 -0.66 1.91
N ILE A 52 -9.10 -0.14 3.03
CA ILE A 52 -8.81 1.23 3.49
C ILE A 52 -7.30 1.43 3.65
N ARG A 53 -6.59 0.46 4.23
CA ARG A 53 -5.13 0.53 4.37
C ARG A 53 -4.41 0.49 3.01
N ALA A 54 -4.92 -0.27 2.04
CA ALA A 54 -4.35 -0.35 0.70
C ALA A 54 -4.52 0.97 -0.08
N PHE A 55 -5.64 1.67 0.09
CA PHE A 55 -5.94 2.91 -0.63
C PHE A 55 -5.60 4.21 0.12
N ARG A 56 -5.21 4.14 1.40
CA ARG A 56 -4.71 5.32 2.14
C ARG A 56 -3.59 6.02 1.37
N ASN A 57 -3.61 7.36 1.35
CA ASN A 57 -2.72 8.19 0.51
C ASN A 57 -2.87 7.90 -1.00
N SER A 58 -4.09 7.58 -1.43
CA SER A 58 -4.40 7.11 -2.79
C SER A 58 -3.54 5.92 -3.23
N GLY A 59 -3.22 5.04 -2.27
CA GLY A 59 -2.38 3.86 -2.46
C GLY A 59 -0.87 4.12 -2.59
N GLN A 60 -0.43 5.38 -2.48
CA GLN A 60 0.98 5.76 -2.62
C GLN A 60 1.73 5.55 -1.30
N SER A 61 1.94 4.28 -0.93
CA SER A 61 2.67 3.89 0.27
C SER A 61 3.48 2.61 0.05
N CYS A 62 4.74 2.59 0.49
CA CYS A 62 5.63 1.43 0.37
C CYS A 62 5.13 0.19 1.15
N GLN A 63 4.36 0.41 2.21
CA GLN A 63 3.81 -0.64 3.07
C GLN A 63 2.33 -0.96 2.78
N ALA A 64 1.75 -0.40 1.70
CA ALA A 64 0.37 -0.69 1.33
C ALA A 64 0.17 -2.22 1.13
N PRO A 65 -0.85 -2.83 1.74
CA PRO A 65 -1.18 -4.25 1.58
C PRO A 65 -1.79 -4.52 0.19
N THR A 66 -0.96 -4.46 -0.85
CA THR A 66 -1.41 -4.53 -2.25
C THR A 66 -1.82 -5.93 -2.73
N ARG A 67 -1.65 -6.97 -1.90
CA ARG A 67 -2.09 -8.34 -2.20
C ARG A 67 -2.92 -8.88 -1.05
N MET A 68 -4.25 -8.78 -1.16
CA MET A 68 -5.15 -9.46 -0.22
C MET A 68 -5.30 -10.93 -0.63
N LEU A 69 -4.94 -11.84 0.26
CA LEU A 69 -5.01 -13.29 0.04
C LEU A 69 -6.04 -13.87 1.01
N VAL A 70 -6.99 -14.62 0.47
CA VAL A 70 -8.07 -15.29 1.22
C VAL A 70 -8.19 -16.73 0.77
N HIS A 71 -8.82 -17.58 1.59
CA HIS A 71 -9.15 -18.94 1.17
C HIS A 71 -10.15 -18.92 0.00
N GLU A 72 -10.07 -19.88 -0.93
CA GLU A 72 -10.94 -19.93 -2.13
C GLU A 72 -12.44 -19.92 -1.78
N ASN A 73 -12.85 -20.70 -0.76
CA ASN A 73 -14.21 -20.73 -0.22
C ASN A 73 -14.71 -19.40 0.37
N GLN A 74 -13.85 -18.40 0.53
CA GLN A 74 -14.16 -17.07 1.08
C GLN A 74 -14.07 -15.96 0.01
N LEU A 75 -13.75 -16.32 -1.24
CA LEU A 75 -13.47 -15.35 -2.29
C LEU A 75 -14.66 -14.45 -2.60
N ASP A 76 -15.85 -15.02 -2.77
CA ASP A 76 -17.05 -14.26 -3.14
C ASP A 76 -17.43 -13.24 -2.07
N GLU A 77 -17.46 -13.64 -0.79
CA GLU A 77 -17.71 -12.73 0.33
C GLU A 77 -16.66 -11.62 0.41
N CYS A 78 -15.37 -11.98 0.24
CA CYS A 78 -14.28 -11.01 0.23
C CYS A 78 -14.43 -10.01 -0.92
N LEU A 79 -14.83 -10.45 -2.11
CA LEU A 79 -15.03 -9.58 -3.26
C LEU A 79 -16.16 -8.59 -3.02
N GLU A 80 -17.30 -9.03 -2.49
CA GLU A 80 -18.43 -8.14 -2.21
C GLU A 80 -18.10 -7.10 -1.12
N LEU A 81 -17.42 -7.51 -0.06
CA LEU A 81 -16.93 -6.59 0.98
C LEU A 81 -15.90 -5.59 0.43
N ALA A 82 -14.99 -6.04 -0.44
CA ALA A 82 -13.99 -5.16 -1.04
C ALA A 82 -14.64 -4.14 -1.98
N LYS A 83 -15.56 -4.58 -2.85
CA LYS A 83 -16.31 -3.72 -3.78
C LYS A 83 -17.10 -2.66 -3.02
N SER A 84 -17.88 -3.06 -2.02
CA SER A 84 -18.67 -2.11 -1.21
C SER A 84 -17.78 -1.10 -0.48
N THR A 85 -16.64 -1.54 0.06
CA THR A 85 -15.67 -0.64 0.71
C THR A 85 -15.10 0.39 -0.26
N VAL A 86 -14.73 -0.02 -1.47
CA VAL A 86 -14.21 0.90 -2.50
C VAL A 86 -15.31 1.84 -3.01
N ALA A 87 -16.54 1.36 -3.18
CA ALA A 87 -17.67 2.17 -3.65
C ALA A 87 -18.03 3.32 -2.68
N ALA A 88 -17.69 3.20 -1.40
CA ALA A 88 -17.86 4.26 -0.40
C ALA A 88 -16.74 5.33 -0.44
N MET A 89 -15.67 5.13 -1.22
CA MET A 89 -14.58 6.09 -1.34
C MET A 89 -14.97 7.25 -2.27
N VAL A 90 -14.62 8.47 -1.88
CA VAL A 90 -14.90 9.70 -2.63
C VAL A 90 -13.58 10.28 -3.11
N VAL A 91 -13.37 10.20 -4.43
CA VAL A 91 -12.24 10.83 -5.09
C VAL A 91 -12.61 12.27 -5.47
N GLY A 92 -11.77 13.24 -5.12
CA GLY A 92 -12.10 14.64 -5.37
C GLY A 92 -11.01 15.63 -5.01
N ASP A 93 -11.39 16.91 -4.94
CA ASP A 93 -10.52 17.98 -4.45
C ASP A 93 -10.14 17.68 -2.99
N PRO A 94 -8.84 17.59 -2.63
CA PRO A 94 -8.41 17.32 -1.26
C PRO A 94 -8.82 18.40 -0.25
N ARG A 95 -9.31 19.57 -0.69
CA ARG A 95 -9.86 20.62 0.18
C ARG A 95 -11.36 20.49 0.44
N ALA A 96 -12.07 19.60 -0.26
CA ALA A 96 -13.50 19.41 -0.05
C ALA A 96 -13.77 18.42 1.09
N ASP A 97 -14.66 18.76 2.02
CA ASP A 97 -14.95 17.99 3.24
C ASP A 97 -15.37 16.53 2.98
N ARG A 98 -15.98 16.26 1.82
CA ARG A 98 -16.45 14.92 1.44
C ARG A 98 -15.38 14.05 0.81
N THR A 99 -14.23 14.59 0.42
CA THR A 99 -13.18 13.84 -0.26
C THR A 99 -12.46 12.94 0.74
N THR A 100 -12.40 11.65 0.43
CA THR A 100 -11.59 10.69 1.21
C THR A 100 -10.28 10.34 0.52
N HIS A 101 -10.19 10.53 -0.81
CA HIS A 101 -9.01 10.22 -1.62
C HIS A 101 -8.70 11.36 -2.59
N GLY A 102 -7.48 11.90 -2.50
CA GLY A 102 -7.00 12.97 -3.39
C GLY A 102 -6.39 12.43 -4.69
N PRO A 103 -5.85 13.33 -5.53
CA PRO A 103 -5.16 12.92 -6.76
C PRO A 103 -3.87 12.14 -6.47
N LEU A 104 -3.34 11.48 -7.49
CA LEU A 104 -1.97 10.98 -7.48
C LEU A 104 -0.98 12.15 -7.57
N VAL A 105 0.28 11.89 -7.22
CA VAL A 105 1.32 12.94 -7.18
C VAL A 105 1.64 13.53 -8.57
N ASN A 106 1.48 12.75 -9.64
CA ASN A 106 1.77 13.13 -11.02
C ASN A 106 0.90 12.35 -12.02
N LYS A 107 1.09 12.65 -13.33
CA LYS A 107 0.41 11.99 -14.45
C LYS A 107 0.92 10.58 -14.69
#